data_AF-A0A510IZZ0-F1
#
_entry.id   AF-A0A510IZZ0-F1
#
_cell.length_a   1.000
_cell.length_b   1.000
_cell.length_c   1.000
_cell.angle_alpha   90.00
_cell.angle_beta   90.00
_cell.angle_gamma   90.00
#
_symmetry.space_group_name_H-M   'P 1'
#
loop_
_entity.id
_entity.type
_entity.pdbx_description
1 polymer ?
#
loop_
_entity_poly.entity_id
_entity_poly.type
_entity_poly.pdbx_seq_one_letter_code
_entity_poly.pdbx_strand_id
1 'polypeptide(L)'
;MEIPDVITPERTVIGMQDCSRVCQAILRLPPRAGTAFKFHRFEGLTYQDIAERMGISRESVKELIQRALVRVRKVMEEVSEN
;
A
#
# COMPACT_ATOMS: atom_id res chain seq x y z
N MET A 1 30.35 -5.17 11.55
CA MET A 1 30.66 -4.83 10.15
C MET A 1 29.32 -4.70 9.45
N GLU A 2 28.82 -3.49 9.28
CA GLU A 2 27.62 -3.24 8.45
C GLU A 2 28.03 -3.48 7.01
N ILE A 3 27.43 -4.49 6.39
CA ILE A 3 27.57 -4.72 4.96
C ILE A 3 26.78 -3.58 4.31
N PRO A 4 27.41 -2.66 3.55
CA PRO A 4 26.66 -1.63 2.86
C PRO A 4 25.63 -2.29 1.94
N ASP A 5 24.47 -1.66 1.78
CA ASP A 5 23.46 -2.10 0.82
C ASP A 5 24.03 -1.93 -0.60
N VAL A 6 24.84 -2.89 -1.04
CA VAL A 6 25.49 -2.88 -2.34
C VAL A 6 24.41 -3.08 -3.40
N ILE A 7 24.14 -2.03 -4.17
CA ILE A 7 23.24 -2.09 -5.33
C ILE A 7 23.91 -2.97 -6.40
N THR A 8 23.53 -4.25 -6.45
CA THR A 8 23.89 -5.15 -7.56
C THR A 8 22.81 -5.14 -8.64
N PRO A 9 23.11 -5.56 -9.89
CA PRO A 9 22.10 -5.70 -10.94
C PRO A 9 20.94 -6.60 -10.51
N GLU A 10 21.23 -7.69 -9.81
CA GLU A 10 20.24 -8.65 -9.30
C GLU A 10 19.36 -7.99 -8.23
N ARG A 11 19.96 -7.25 -7.28
CA ARG A 11 19.22 -6.48 -6.27
C ARG A 11 18.35 -5.39 -6.88
N THR A 12 18.83 -4.75 -7.95
CA THR A 12 18.06 -3.73 -8.69
C THR A 12 16.83 -4.34 -9.35
N VAL A 13 16.99 -5.50 -10.01
CA VAL A 13 15.88 -6.22 -10.64
C VAL A 13 14.85 -6.69 -9.61
N ILE A 14 15.29 -7.23 -8.46
CA ILE A 14 14.41 -7.64 -7.36
C ILE A 14 13.61 -6.43 -6.84
N GLY A 15 14.28 -5.31 -6.54
CA GLY A 15 13.61 -4.10 -6.07
C GLY A 15 12.57 -3.55 -7.06
N MET A 16 12.87 -3.59 -8.37
CA MET A 16 11.91 -3.17 -9.40
C MET A 16 10.70 -4.12 -9.49
N GLN A 17 10.92 -5.43 -9.35
CA GLN A 17 9.84 -6.42 -9.34
C GLN A 17 8.92 -6.24 -8.12
N ASP A 18 9.50 -5.96 -6.96
CA ASP A 18 8.74 -5.74 -5.73
C ASP A 18 7.92 -4.46 -5.78
N CYS A 19 8.50 -3.36 -6.28
CA CYS A 19 7.76 -2.14 -6.55
C CYS A 19 6.60 -2.39 -7.53
N SER A 20 6.83 -3.14 -8.61
CA SER A 20 5.79 -3.47 -9.59
C SER A 20 4.63 -4.26 -8.97
N ARG A 21 4.93 -5.25 -8.13
CA ARG A 21 3.93 -6.07 -7.42
C ARG A 21 3.10 -5.24 -6.44
N VAL A 22 3.74 -4.38 -5.66
CA VAL A 22 3.03 -3.47 -4.73
C VAL A 22 2.13 -2.51 -5.50
N CYS A 23 2.62 -1.93 -6.61
CA CYS A 23 1.80 -1.09 -7.49
C CYS A 23 0.58 -1.85 -8.02
N GLN A 24 0.75 -3.10 -8.48
CA GLN A 24 -0.36 -3.95 -8.91
C GLN A 24 -1.33 -4.26 -7.77
N ALA A 25 -0.85 -4.49 -6.55
CA ALA A 25 -1.70 -4.72 -5.37
C ALA A 25 -2.59 -3.51 -5.09
N ILE A 26 -2.03 -2.30 -5.17
CA ILE A 26 -2.75 -1.04 -5.00
C ILE A 26 -3.79 -0.86 -6.11
N LEU A 27 -3.45 -1.18 -7.37
CA LEU A 27 -4.38 -1.11 -8.51
C LEU A 27 -5.53 -2.11 -8.42
N ARG A 28 -5.33 -3.24 -7.73
CA ARG A 28 -6.36 -4.28 -7.48
C ARG A 28 -7.18 -4.04 -6.21
N LEU A 29 -7.02 -2.89 -5.54
CA LEU A 29 -7.86 -2.54 -4.41
C LEU A 29 -9.29 -2.25 -4.87
N PRO A 30 -10.31 -2.65 -4.09
CA PRO A 30 -11.68 -2.19 -4.34
C PRO A 30 -11.72 -0.66 -4.42
N PRO A 31 -12.50 -0.07 -5.34
CA PRO A 31 -12.43 1.37 -5.64
C PRO A 31 -12.49 2.27 -4.40
N ARG A 32 -13.43 2.01 -3.47
CA ARG A 32 -13.56 2.81 -2.24
C ARG A 32 -12.37 2.65 -1.29
N ALA A 33 -11.82 1.45 -1.18
CA ALA A 33 -10.66 1.17 -0.33
C ALA A 33 -9.39 1.79 -0.93
N GLY A 34 -9.24 1.72 -2.25
CA GLY A 34 -8.17 2.37 -3.00
C GLY A 34 -8.20 3.89 -2.84
N THR A 35 -9.38 4.51 -2.94
CA THR A 35 -9.54 5.97 -2.73
C THR A 35 -9.15 6.37 -1.31
N ALA A 36 -9.70 5.72 -0.28
CA ALA A 36 -9.38 6.02 1.12
C ALA A 36 -7.87 5.82 1.40
N PHE A 37 -7.29 4.73 0.89
CA PHE A 37 -5.86 4.46 1.01
C PHE A 37 -5.00 5.54 0.34
N LYS A 38 -5.38 6.01 -0.86
CA LYS A 38 -4.64 7.06 -1.58
C LYS A 38 -4.67 8.38 -0.81
N PHE A 39 -5.84 8.80 -0.36
CA PHE A 39 -5.99 10.01 0.44
C PHE A 39 -5.15 9.96 1.71
N HIS A 40 -5.13 8.81 2.40
CA HIS A 40 -4.34 8.68 3.62
C HIS A 40 -2.83 8.63 3.33
N ARG A 41 -2.40 7.83 2.35
CA ARG A 41 -0.97 7.49 2.18
C ARG A 41 -0.20 8.46 1.30
N PHE A 42 -0.86 9.07 0.31
CA PHE A 42 -0.22 9.98 -0.65
C PHE A 42 -0.60 11.44 -0.41
N GLU A 43 -1.83 11.72 0.04
CA GLU A 43 -2.26 13.09 0.34
C GLU A 43 -2.14 13.45 1.84
N GLY A 44 -1.82 12.47 2.71
CA GLY A 44 -1.59 12.72 4.13
C GLY A 44 -2.85 13.07 4.93
N LEU A 45 -4.04 12.84 4.36
CA LEU A 45 -5.31 13.19 5.02
C LEU A 45 -5.58 12.31 6.24
N THR A 46 -6.21 12.90 7.26
CA THR A 46 -6.65 12.16 8.44
C THR A 46 -7.89 11.34 8.13
N TYR A 47 -8.24 10.39 8.99
CA TYR A 47 -9.45 9.59 8.80
C TYR A 47 -10.72 10.44 8.83
N GLN A 48 -10.70 11.56 9.56
CA GLN A 48 -11.80 12.51 9.63
C GLN A 48 -11.95 13.28 8.31
N ASP A 49 -10.87 13.83 7.76
CA ASP A 49 -10.90 14.55 6.48
C ASP A 49 -11.36 13.64 5.33
N ILE A 50 -10.91 12.38 5.35
CA ILE A 50 -11.32 11.37 4.36
C ILE A 50 -12.80 11.05 4.51
N ALA A 51 -13.30 10.91 5.73
CA ALA A 51 -14.71 10.63 6.01
C ALA A 51 -15.61 11.74 5.45
N GLU A 52 -15.24 12.99 5.71
CA GLU A 52 -15.93 14.17 5.19
C GLU A 52 -15.87 14.23 3.66
N ARG A 53 -14.69 14.03 3.07
CA ARG A 53 -14.50 14.06 1.61
C ARG A 53 -15.24 12.93 0.88
N MET A 54 -15.39 11.77 1.51
CA MET A 54 -16.06 10.59 0.93
C MET A 54 -17.54 10.47 1.32
N GLY A 55 -18.06 11.34 2.21
CA GLY A 55 -19.44 11.30 2.69
C GLY A 55 -19.78 10.01 3.45
N ILE A 56 -18.84 9.48 4.24
CA ILE A 56 -19.01 8.25 5.04
C ILE A 56 -18.53 8.46 6.47
N SER A 57 -18.78 7.49 7.36
CA SER A 57 -18.28 7.56 8.74
C SER A 57 -16.77 7.33 8.83
N ARG A 58 -16.15 7.91 9.87
CA ARG A 58 -14.74 7.67 10.23
C ARG A 58 -14.45 6.17 10.42
N GLU A 59 -15.37 5.43 11.03
CA GLU A 59 -15.28 3.98 11.18
C GLU A 59 -15.23 3.27 9.82
N SER A 60 -16.09 3.66 8.87
CA SER A 60 -16.04 3.10 7.50
C SER A 60 -14.72 3.40 6.80
N VAL A 61 -14.14 4.59 6.99
CA VAL A 61 -12.80 4.92 6.47
C VAL A 61 -11.74 4.00 7.07
N LYS A 62 -11.77 3.80 8.39
CA LYS A 62 -10.85 2.89 9.09
C LYS A 62 -10.91 1.48 8.51
N GLU A 63 -12.11 0.93 8.31
CA GLU A 63 -12.30 -0.40 7.72
C GLU A 63 -11.81 -0.47 6.26
N LEU A 64 -12.02 0.58 5.47
CA LEU A 64 -11.54 0.66 4.09
C LEU A 64 -10.01 0.65 4.05
N ILE A 65 -9.36 1.43 4.91
CA ILE A 65 -7.89 1.51 5.00
C ILE A 65 -7.31 0.18 5.51
N GLN A 66 -7.92 -0.44 6.54
CA GLN A 66 -7.49 -1.74 7.05
C GLN A 66 -7.58 -2.82 5.96
N ARG A 67 -8.69 -2.88 5.21
CA ARG A 67 -8.84 -3.80 4.09
C ARG A 67 -7.81 -3.57 3.00
N ALA A 68 -7.49 -2.30 2.69
CA ALA A 68 -6.45 -1.97 1.74
C ALA A 68 -5.07 -2.46 2.22
N LEU A 69 -4.71 -2.20 3.48
CA LEU A 69 -3.43 -2.62 4.06
C LEU A 69 -3.27 -4.14 4.09
N VAL A 70 -4.30 -4.88 4.50
CA VAL A 70 -4.26 -6.36 4.49
C VAL A 70 -4.00 -6.90 3.08
N ARG A 71 -4.65 -6.32 2.07
CA ARG A 71 -4.50 -6.77 0.68
C ARG A 71 -3.14 -6.42 0.10
N VAL A 72 -2.61 -5.24 0.40
CA VAL A 72 -1.26 -4.83 -0.01
C VAL A 72 -0.20 -5.68 0.70
N ARG A 73 -0.35 -5.90 2.01
CA ARG A 73 0.58 -6.71 2.81
C ARG A 73 0.65 -8.16 2.30
N LYS A 74 -0.49 -8.78 1.99
CA LYS A 74 -0.52 -10.15 1.46
C LYS A 74 0.36 -10.31 0.21
N VAL A 75 0.32 -9.34 -0.69
CA VAL A 75 1.17 -9.36 -1.90
C VAL A 75 2.64 -9.17 -1.57
N MET A 76 2.97 -8.45 -0.48
CA MET A 76 4.36 -8.31 -0.02
C MET A 76 4.88 -9.56 0.69
N GLU A 77 4.03 -10.32 1.39
CA GLU A 77 4.44 -11.57 2.05
C GLU A 77 4.73 -12.68 1.04
N GLU A 78 3.97 -12.75 -0.04
CA GLU A 78 4.21 -13.68 -1.17
C GLU A 78 5.58 -13.45 -1.86
N VAL A 79 6.23 -12.30 -1.65
CA VAL A 79 7.59 -12.02 -2.16
C VAL A 79 8.67 -12.66 -1.29
N SER A 80 8.45 -12.80 0.02
CA SER A 80 9.48 -13.31 0.95
C SER A 80 9.70 -14.82 0.85
N GLU A 81 8.82 -15.55 0.16
CA GLU A 81 8.90 -17.00 -0.01
C GLU A 81 9.62 -17.42 -1.31
N ASN A 82 10.15 -16.47 -2.09
CA ASN A 82 10.64 -16.72 -3.46
C ASN A 82 12.08 -16.27 -3.69
#